data_AF-A0A5E4KGT7-F1
#
_entry.id   AF-A0A5E4KGT7-F1
#
_cell.length_a   1.000
_cell.length_b   1.000
_cell.length_c   1.000
_cell.angle_alpha   90.00
_cell.angle_beta   90.00
_cell.angle_gamma   90.00
#
_symmetry.space_group_name_H-M   'P 1'
#
loop_
_entity.id
_entity.type
_entity.pdbx_description
1 polymer ?
#
loop_
_entity_poly.entity_id
_entity_poly.type
_entity_poly.pdbx_seq_one_letter_code
_entity_poly.pdbx_strand_id
1 'polypeptide(L)' 'MHLAEYAPFGWLSLKAFMPATPAGFLASVGFSLAYAASDEAHQSFVPGRDMSIMDWMADAVGILISGYIYGRKFKYI' A
#
# COMPACT_ATOMS: atom_id res chain seq x y z
N MET A 1 8.12 -14.99 7.92
CA MET A 1 6.66 -14.96 8.09
C MET A 1 6.18 -13.53 7.83
N HIS A 2 6.40 -13.01 6.61
CA HIS A 2 6.02 -11.65 6.21
C HIS A 2 5.19 -11.73 4.92
N LEU A 3 5.58 -12.57 3.96
CA LEU A 3 4.82 -12.75 2.72
C LEU A 3 3.33 -13.16 2.88
N ALA A 4 2.98 -13.84 3.99
CA ALA A 4 1.63 -14.38 4.20
C ALA A 4 0.64 -13.36 4.82
N GLU A 5 1.12 -12.35 5.54
CA GLU A 5 0.27 -11.36 6.23
C GLU A 5 -0.04 -10.14 5.33
N TYR A 6 0.86 -9.79 4.41
CA TYR A 6 0.71 -8.60 3.55
C TYR A 6 -0.01 -8.90 2.22
N ALA A 7 -0.03 -10.16 1.77
CA ALA A 7 -0.74 -10.55 0.54
C ALA A 7 -2.27 -10.34 0.61
N PRO A 8 -2.96 -10.65 1.74
CA PRO A 8 -4.37 -10.31 1.89
C PRO A 8 -4.63 -8.81 2.01
N PHE A 9 -3.72 -8.06 2.66
CA PHE A 9 -3.87 -6.62 2.86
C PHE A 9 -3.75 -5.84 1.55
N GLY A 10 -2.76 -6.19 0.70
CA GLY A 10 -2.64 -5.64 -0.65
C GLY A 10 -3.84 -5.96 -1.53
N TRP A 11 -4.38 -7.18 -1.43
CA TRP A 11 -5.57 -7.61 -2.17
C TRP A 11 -6.85 -6.87 -1.75
N LEU A 12 -7.04 -6.64 -0.45
CA LEU A 12 -8.20 -5.92 0.10
C LEU A 12 -8.13 -4.42 -0.17
N SER A 13 -6.94 -3.82 -0.12
CA SER A 13 -6.72 -2.41 -0.46
C SER A 13 -7.10 -2.11 -1.92
N LEU A 14 -6.75 -3.00 -2.84
CA LEU A 14 -7.14 -2.87 -4.26
C LEU A 14 -8.64 -3.02 -4.51
N LYS A 15 -9.35 -3.81 -3.70
CA LYS A 15 -10.81 -3.94 -3.79
C LYS A 15 -11.56 -2.79 -3.13
N ALA A 16 -11.05 -2.24 -2.03
CA ALA A 16 -11.77 -1.26 -1.23
C ALA A 16 -11.92 0.09 -1.94
N PHE A 17 -10.93 0.50 -2.73
CA PHE A 17 -10.90 1.89 -3.15
C PHE A 17 -11.66 2.22 -4.43
N MET A 18 -11.91 1.26 -5.34
CA MET A 18 -12.59 1.43 -6.65
C MET A 18 -12.82 2.91 -7.03
N PRO A 19 -11.75 3.73 -7.19
CA PRO A 19 -11.93 5.17 -7.17
C PRO A 19 -12.65 5.54 -8.44
N ALA A 20 -13.77 6.26 -8.34
CA ALA A 20 -14.56 6.68 -9.50
C ALA A 20 -13.92 7.86 -10.25
N THR A 21 -12.90 8.50 -9.66
CA THR A 21 -12.27 9.73 -10.18
C THR A 21 -10.74 9.69 -10.06
N PRO A 22 -10.00 10.41 -10.93
CA PRO A 22 -8.53 10.52 -10.83
C PRO A 22 -8.04 11.10 -9.50
N ALA A 23 -8.78 12.05 -8.92
CA ALA A 23 -8.46 12.63 -7.62
C ALA A 23 -8.60 11.60 -6.48
N GLY A 24 -9.66 10.78 -6.50
CA GLY A 24 -9.83 9.68 -5.56
C GLY A 24 -8.73 8.62 -5.71
N PHE A 25 -8.30 8.37 -6.95
CA PHE A 25 -7.17 7.47 -7.22
C PHE A 25 -5.87 7.98 -6.59
N LEU A 26 -5.48 9.23 -6.83
CA LEU A 26 -4.28 9.82 -6.23
C LEU A 26 -4.35 9.86 -4.70
N ALA A 27 -5.51 10.20 -4.14
CA ALA A 27 -5.73 10.18 -2.70
C ALA A 27 -5.58 8.77 -2.12
N SER A 28 -6.08 7.73 -2.82
CA SER A 28 -5.94 6.34 -2.37
C SER A 28 -4.49 5.85 -2.38
N VAL A 29 -3.71 6.24 -3.40
CA VAL A 29 -2.29 5.91 -3.50
C VAL A 29 -1.51 6.60 -2.37
N GLY A 30 -1.74 7.89 -2.16
CA GLY A 30 -1.11 8.65 -1.09
C GLY A 30 -1.47 8.13 0.30
N PHE A 31 -2.74 7.80 0.54
CA PHE A 31 -3.18 7.20 1.80
C PHE A 31 -2.53 5.85 2.06
N SER A 32 -2.43 4.98 1.03
CA SER A 32 -1.82 3.66 1.16
C SER A 32 -0.33 3.76 1.50
N LEU A 33 0.40 4.70 0.90
CA LEU A 33 1.82 4.94 1.21
C LEU A 33 2.01 5.46 2.65
N ALA A 34 1.14 6.36 3.10
CA ALA A 34 1.16 6.86 4.48
C ALA A 34 0.82 5.76 5.49
N TYR A 35 -0.11 4.87 5.14
CA TYR A 35 -0.48 3.73 5.97
C TYR A 35 0.67 2.72 6.08
N ALA A 36 1.34 2.38 4.98
CA ALA A 36 2.52 1.51 4.99
C ALA A 36 3.65 2.08 5.87
N ALA A 37 3.91 3.39 5.82
CA ALA A 37 4.88 4.05 6.71
C ALA A 37 4.44 3.99 8.18
N SER A 38 3.14 4.15 8.43
CA SER A 38 2.57 4.09 9.79
C SER A 38 2.64 2.68 10.38
N ASP A 39 2.49 1.65 9.55
CA ASP A 39 2.61 0.24 9.97
C ASP A 39 4.03 -0.08 10.42
N GLU A 40 5.04 0.32 9.66
CA GLU A 40 6.45 0.16 10.03
C GLU A 40 6.83 0.94 11.29
N ALA A 41 6.29 2.15 11.45
CA ALA A 41 6.42 2.90 12.70
C ALA A 41 5.73 2.17 13.87
N HIS A 42 4.58 1.54 13.64
CA HIS A 42 3.86 0.78 14.65
C HIS A 42 4.61 -0.50 15.06
N GLN A 43 5.25 -1.18 14.10
CA GLN A 43 6.09 -2.35 14.37
C GLN A 43 7.25 -2.02 15.31
N SER A 44 7.79 -0.80 15.27
CA SER A 44 8.84 -0.37 16.21
C SER A 44 8.39 -0.33 17.68
N PHE A 45 7.08 -0.27 17.95
CA PHE A 45 6.54 -0.33 19.30
C PHE A 45 6.29 -1.77 19.78
N VAL A 46 6.41 -2.77 18.89
CA VAL A 46 6.21 -4.18 19.24
C VAL A 46 7.56 -4.78 19.66
N PRO A 47 7.70 -5.22 20.93
CA PRO A 47 8.96 -5.80 21.41
C PRO A 47 9.35 -7.03 20.58
N GLY A 48 10.57 -7.04 20.05
CA GLY A 48 11.08 -8.14 19.21
C GLY A 48 10.76 -8.01 17.72
N ARG A 49 10.22 -6.87 17.28
CA ARG A 49 10.12 -6.47 15.87
C ARG A 49 10.94 -5.19 15.67
N ASP A 50 11.66 -5.15 14.56
CA ASP A 50 12.41 -3.98 14.12
C ASP A 50 11.71 -3.35 12.93
N MET A 51 11.71 -2.02 12.88
CA MET A 51 11.26 -1.29 11.70
C MET A 51 12.18 -1.64 10.52
N SER A 52 11.57 -2.04 9.41
CA SER A 52 12.29 -2.50 8.22
C SER A 52 12.03 -1.56 7.06
N ILE A 53 13.04 -0.75 6.76
CA ILE A 53 13.02 0.13 5.58
C ILE A 53 12.80 -0.67 4.29
N MET A 54 13.27 -1.92 4.25
CA MET A 54 13.11 -2.79 3.09
C MET A 54 11.65 -3.24 2.91
N ASP A 55 10.93 -3.49 4.01
CA ASP A 55 9.52 -3.85 3.96
C ASP A 55 8.66 -2.64 3.57
N TRP A 56 8.96 -1.46 4.11
CA TRP A 56 8.35 -0.21 3.64
C TRP A 56 8.54 0.02 2.14
N MET A 57 9.75 -0.21 1.62
CA MET A 57 10.05 -0.08 0.19
C MET A 57 9.28 -1.11 -0.65
N ALA A 58 9.16 -2.35 -0.16
CA ALA A 58 8.40 -3.39 -0.85
C ALA A 58 6.90 -3.01 -0.93
N ASP A 59 6.33 -2.51 0.16
CA ASP A 59 4.95 -2.02 0.19
C ASP A 59 4.74 -0.83 -0.76
N ALA A 60 5.66 0.13 -0.76
CA ALA A 60 5.61 1.28 -1.67
C ALA A 60 5.66 0.85 -3.14
N VAL A 61 6.52 -0.11 -3.50
CA VAL A 61 6.59 -0.66 -4.86
C VAL A 61 5.30 -1.39 -5.22
N GLY A 62 4.72 -2.17 -4.31
CA GLY A 62 3.43 -2.84 -4.51
C GLY A 62 2.28 -1.86 -4.76
N ILE A 63 2.21 -0.77 -3.99
CA ILE A 63 1.22 0.30 -4.16
C ILE A 63 1.39 1.00 -5.51
N LEU A 64 2.62 1.30 -5.93
CA LEU A 64 2.88 1.97 -7.20
C LEU A 64 2.57 1.09 -8.41
N ILE A 65 2.95 -0.19 -8.39
CA ILE A 65 2.66 -1.14 -9.49
C ILE A 65 1.15 -1.33 -9.62
N SER A 66 0.48 -1.57 -8.50
CA SER A 66 -0.96 -1.80 -8.50
C SER A 66 -1.73 -0.53 -8.91
N GLY A 67 -1.29 0.64 -8.44
CA GLY A 67 -1.76 1.94 -8.87
C GLY A 67 -1.57 2.15 -10.38
N TYR A 68 -0.41 1.83 -10.93
CA TYR A 68 -0.14 1.97 -12.37
C TYR A 68 -1.06 1.08 -13.22
N ILE A 69 -1.22 -0.18 -12.84
CA ILE A 69 -2.11 -1.12 -13.55
C ILE A 69 -3.56 -0.63 -13.51
N TYR A 70 -4.03 -0.19 -12.33
CA TYR A 70 -5.39 0.29 -12.16
C TYR A 70 -5.63 1.61 -12.91
N GLY A 71 -4.70 2.55 -12.78
CA GLY A 71 -4.76 3.85 -13.45
C GLY A 71 -4.78 3.73 -14.97
N ARG A 72 -4.00 2.80 -15.55
CA ARG A 72 -4.08 2.48 -16.98
C ARG A 72 -5.43 1.87 -17.39
N LYS A 73 -5.96 0.95 -16.59
CA LYS A 73 -7.24 0.27 -16.87
C LYS A 73 -8.41 1.25 -16.89
N PHE A 74 -8.41 2.25 -16.01
CA PHE A 74 -9.49 3.23 -15.87
C PHE A 74 -9.18 4.60 -16.48
N LYS A 75 -8.05 4.75 -17.19
CA LYS A 75 -7.59 6.00 -17.82
C LYS A 75 -7.46 7.18 -16.85
N TYR A 76 -6.93 6.93 -15.66
CA TYR A 76 -6.59 7.97 -14.68
C TYR A 76 -5.18 8.54 -14.85
N ILE A 77 -4.33 7.84 -15.60
CA ILE A 77 -2.96 8.20 -15.99
C ILE A 77 -2.76 7.87 -17.48
#